data_AF-A0A7W9ESD3-F1
#
_entry.id   AF-A0A7W9ESD3-F1
#
_cell.length_a   1.000
_cell.length_b   1.000
_cell.length_c   1.000
_cell.angle_alpha   90.00
_cell.angle_beta   90.00
_cell.angle_gamma   90.00
#
_symmetry.space_group_name_H-M   'P 1'
#
loop_
_entity.id
_entity.type
_entity.pdbx_description
1 polymer ?
#
loop_
_entity_poly.entity_id
_entity_poly.type
_entity_poly.pdbx_seq_one_letter_code
_entity_poly.pdbx_strand_id
1 'polypeptide(L)' 'MIRSRVEPVFADQKSRMGLLDRTVGIKRAETKIGLANLVCNIRRFLYLERINAT' A
#
# COMPACT_ATOMS: atom_id res chain seq x y z
N MET A 1 -6.99 -3.19 20.27
CA MET A 1 -5.66 -2.55 20.18
C MET A 1 -5.62 -1.79 18.86
N ILE A 2 -5.73 -0.45 18.91
CA ILE A 2 -5.71 0.39 17.70
C ILE A 2 -4.26 0.42 17.22
N ARG A 3 -3.85 -0.56 16.41
CA ARG A 3 -2.59 -0.43 15.65
C ARG A 3 -2.80 0.67 14.62
N SER A 4 -1.85 1.61 14.52
CA SER A 4 -1.89 2.66 13.51
C SER A 4 -2.20 2.06 12.15
N ARG A 5 -3.24 2.60 11.48
CA ARG A 5 -3.84 2.12 10.22
C ARG A 5 -2.82 1.95 9.06
N VAL A 6 -1.63 2.49 9.27
CA VAL A 6 -0.50 2.70 8.37
C VAL A 6 0.53 1.56 8.43
N GLU A 7 0.67 0.87 9.57
CA GLU A 7 1.64 -0.23 9.76
C GLU A 7 1.45 -1.42 8.77
N PRO A 8 0.19 -1.85 8.46
CA PRO A 8 -0.04 -2.89 7.46
C PRO A 8 0.27 -2.43 6.03
N VAL A 9 0.06 -1.15 5.73
CA VAL A 9 0.34 -0.57 4.40
C VAL A 9 1.85 -0.57 4.16
N PHE A 10 2.64 -0.15 5.14
CA PHE A 10 4.10 -0.22 5.06
C PHE A 10 4.62 -1.66 4.99
N ALA A 11 4.00 -2.61 5.69
CA ALA A 11 4.38 -4.02 5.60
C ALA A 11 4.07 -4.62 4.21
N ASP A 12 2.90 -4.33 3.62
CA ASP A 12 2.53 -4.77 2.26
C ASP A 12 3.45 -4.13 1.19
N GLN A 13 3.73 -2.84 1.34
CA GLN A 13 4.67 -2.10 0.49
C GLN A 13 6.11 -2.64 0.57
N LYS A 14 6.60 -2.91 1.78
CA LYS A 14 7.97 -3.37 2.01
C LYS A 14 8.16 -4.85 1.66
N SER A 15 7.15 -5.69 1.93
CA SER A 15 7.20 -7.15 1.72
C SER A 15 6.76 -7.57 0.32
N ARG A 16 5.67 -7.02 -0.22
CA ARG A 16 5.06 -7.47 -1.49
C ARG A 16 5.38 -6.58 -2.69
N MET A 17 5.68 -5.29 -2.45
CA MET A 17 5.99 -4.34 -3.53
C MET A 17 7.49 -4.09 -3.69
N GLY A 18 8.33 -4.72 -2.86
CA GLY A 18 9.79 -4.65 -2.95
C GLY A 18 10.30 -3.20 -2.94
N LEU A 19 9.71 -2.33 -2.14
CA LEU A 19 10.06 -0.90 -2.03
C LEU A 19 11.38 -0.70 -1.24
N LEU A 20 12.44 -1.37 -1.68
CA LEU A 20 13.73 -0.72 -1.77
C LEU A 20 13.71 0.00 -3.11
N ASP A 21 13.11 1.19 -3.16
CA ASP A 21 13.02 1.96 -4.39
C ASP A 21 14.42 2.37 -4.82
N ARG A 22 15.02 1.60 -5.75
CA ARG A 22 16.32 1.88 -6.37
C ARG A 22 16.16 2.59 -7.71
N THR A 23 15.02 3.25 -7.98
CA THR A 23 14.81 3.90 -9.28
C THR A 23 15.63 5.17 -9.38
N VAL A 24 16.28 5.38 -10.54
CA VAL A 24 17.02 6.61 -10.82
C VAL A 24 16.01 7.71 -11.13
N GLY A 25 15.91 8.67 -10.21
CA GLY A 25 15.11 9.88 -10.35
C GLY A 25 13.90 9.95 -9.40
N ILE A 26 13.83 11.05 -8.65
CA ILE A 26 12.83 11.29 -7.58
C ILE A 26 11.40 11.15 -8.11
N LYS A 27 11.08 11.70 -9.28
CA LYS A 27 9.72 11.65 -9.87
C LYS A 27 9.24 10.22 -10.16
N ARG A 28 10.16 9.30 -10.46
CA ARG A 28 9.84 7.89 -10.72
C ARG A 28 9.58 7.14 -9.42
N ALA A 29 10.40 7.41 -8.40
CA ALA A 29 10.19 6.88 -7.04
C ALA A 29 8.86 7.38 -6.45
N GLU A 30 8.56 8.68 -6.57
CA GLU A 30 7.29 9.27 -6.13
C GLU A 30 6.08 8.58 -6.79
N THR A 31 6.16 8.34 -8.10
CA THR A 31 5.10 7.66 -8.84
C THR A 31 4.92 6.21 -8.36
N LYS A 32 6.01 5.48 -8.16
CA LYS A 32 5.96 4.08 -7.69
C LYS A 32 5.40 3.96 -6.29
N ILE A 33 5.79 4.84 -5.37
CA ILE A 33 5.26 4.92 -4.00
C ILE A 33 3.77 5.29 -4.04
N GLY A 34 3.39 6.28 -4.86
CA GLY A 34 1.99 6.72 -5.02
C GLY A 34 1.08 5.59 -5.52
N LEU A 35 1.51 4.87 -6.57
CA LEU A 35 0.80 3.70 -7.07
C LEU A 35 0.72 2.59 -6.03
N ALA A 36 1.80 2.38 -5.26
CA ALA A 36 1.79 1.36 -4.23
C ALA A 36 0.78 1.63 -3.12
N ASN A 37 0.68 2.90 -2.70
CA ASN A 37 -0.32 3.32 -1.75
C ASN A 37 -1.75 3.17 -2.30
N LEU A 38 -1.97 3.50 -3.58
CA LEU A 38 -3.28 3.33 -4.22
C LEU A 38 -3.73 1.87 -4.24
N VAL A 39 -2.85 0.96 -4.68
CA VAL A 39 -3.14 -0.49 -4.72
C VAL A 39 -3.45 -1.04 -3.33
N CYS A 40 -2.68 -0.65 -2.31
CA CYS A 40 -2.93 -1.06 -0.93
C CYS A 40 -4.31 -0.61 -0.44
N ASN A 41 -4.70 0.63 -0.74
CA ASN A 41 -6.01 1.15 -0.35
C ASN A 41 -7.17 0.50 -1.10
N ILE A 42 -7.03 0.22 -2.40
CA ILE A 42 -8.08 -0.48 -3.19
C ILE A 42 -8.29 -1.90 -2.68
N ARG A 43 -7.21 -2.66 -2.44
CA ARG A 43 -7.31 -4.02 -1.88
C ARG A 43 -8.02 -4.02 -0.53
N ARG A 44 -7.71 -3.04 0.30
CA ARG A 44 -8.38 -2.85 1.59
C ARG A 44 -9.86 -2.50 1.42
N PHE A 45 -10.19 -1.61 0.49
CA PHE A 45 -11.57 -1.24 0.21
C PHE A 45 -12.39 -2.46 -0.20
N LEU A 46 -11.88 -3.27 -1.14
CA LEU A 46 -12.54 -4.51 -1.57
C LEU A 46 -12.72 -5.53 -0.44
N TYR A 47 -11.75 -5.62 0.49
CA TYR A 47 -11.87 -6.48 1.66
C TYR A 47 -12.98 -6.02 2.61
N LEU A 48 -13.08 -4.70 2.85
CA LEU A 48 -14.14 -4.12 3.69
C LEU A 48 -15.52 -4.25 3.04
N GLU A 49 -15.62 -4.01 1.73
CA GLU A 49 -16.85 -4.23 0.96
C GLU A 49 -17.32 -5.69 1.06
N ARG A 50 -16.40 -6.67 0.95
CA ARG A 50 -16.74 -8.09 1.11
C ARG A 50 -17.25 -8.43 2.51
N ILE A 51 -16.67 -7.84 3.55
CA ILE A 51 -17.14 -8.05 4.93
C ILE A 51 -18.50 -7.41 5.14
N ASN A 52 -18.72 -6.19 4.63
CA ASN A 52 -19.99 -5.47 4.80
C ASN A 52 -21.14 -6.04 3.95
N ALA A 53 -20.83 -6.75 2.87
CA ALA A 53 -21.83 -7.42 2.02
C ALA A 53 -22.28 -8.78 2.57
N THR A 54 -21.75 -9.21 3.73
CA THR A 54 -22.16 -10.42 4.46
C THR A 54 -22.97 -10.01 5.69
#